data_AF-R9KNV4-F1
#
_entry.id   AF-R9KNV4-F1
#
_cell.length_a   1.000
_cell.length_b   1.000
_cell.length_c   1.000
_cell.angle_alpha   90.00
_cell.angle_beta   90.00
_cell.angle_gamma   90.00
#
_symmetry.space_group_name_H-M   'P 1'
#
loop_
_entity.id
_entity.type
_entity.pdbx_description
1 polymer ?
#
loop_
_entity_poly.entity_id
_entity_poly.type
_entity_poly.pdbx_seq_one_letter_code
_entity_poly.pdbx_strand_id
1 'polypeptide(L)'
;MKKWQAATAALLGALVLLVLGFVFWAFPLLHAAFLLHGARSSGGFRYRFSVELEEKNLSGQQKQAARSLAWLFGGSDPSGLEWEIAGRASEGRAYGKVYCKGGKAPVTELYAWKEMALLNVEMPYQSIRENLSSQHPMLGAFLPEWEYGTFLSSAQAEELFQIDLQGLFQAGELAGRHDLTFWEILRILLGMERKKGEHGARQFEMELGGYLVLLEIAEEGGTPVLGFTVSDQTGRRAAARYVGQVTFQGTEEIVIPDSVIEDKNVQQLAKLLESFKGLEGMLKKVF
;
A
#
# COMPACT_ATOMS: atom_id res chain seq x y z
N MET A 1 18.11 -27.82 60.09
CA MET A 1 17.70 -28.44 58.80
C MET A 1 16.44 -27.79 58.19
N LYS A 2 15.37 -27.52 58.97
CA LYS A 2 14.10 -26.92 58.48
C LYS A 2 14.21 -25.52 57.82
N LYS A 3 15.09 -24.64 58.31
CA LYS A 3 15.28 -23.28 57.75
C LYS A 3 15.95 -23.26 56.38
N TRP A 4 16.86 -24.20 56.12
CA TRP A 4 17.52 -24.35 54.81
C TRP A 4 16.54 -24.85 53.74
N GLN A 5 15.66 -25.81 54.10
CA GLN A 5 14.60 -26.30 53.21
C GLN A 5 13.58 -25.21 52.86
N ALA A 6 13.21 -24.36 53.82
CA ALA A 6 12.30 -23.23 53.59
C ALA A 6 12.95 -22.14 52.72
N ALA A 7 14.24 -21.84 52.93
CA ALA A 7 14.98 -20.89 52.10
C ALA A 7 15.17 -21.39 50.67
N THR A 8 15.49 -22.66 50.46
CA THR A 8 15.58 -23.27 49.12
C THR A 8 14.23 -23.32 48.42
N ALA A 9 13.14 -23.62 49.15
CA ALA A 9 11.79 -23.61 48.59
C ALA A 9 11.33 -22.20 48.19
N ALA A 10 11.66 -21.18 49.00
CA ALA A 10 11.39 -19.78 48.67
C ALA A 10 12.20 -19.29 47.47
N LEU A 11 13.48 -19.66 47.38
CA LEU A 11 14.34 -19.39 46.21
C LEU A 11 13.81 -20.07 44.94
N LEU A 12 13.41 -21.33 45.03
CA LEU A 12 12.80 -22.05 43.92
C LEU A 12 11.46 -21.43 43.50
N GLY A 13 10.61 -21.04 44.46
CA GLY A 13 9.35 -20.36 44.18
C GLY A 13 9.56 -19.01 43.49
N ALA A 14 10.52 -18.21 43.97
CA ALA A 14 10.89 -16.95 43.34
C ALA A 14 11.44 -17.15 41.92
N LEU A 15 12.28 -18.17 41.71
CA LEU A 15 12.80 -18.53 40.38
C LEU A 15 11.67 -18.94 39.43
N VAL A 16 10.71 -19.74 39.88
CA VAL A 16 9.55 -20.15 39.07
C VAL A 16 8.70 -18.94 38.68
N LEU A 17 8.44 -18.00 39.60
CA LEU A 17 7.70 -16.78 39.31
C LEU A 17 8.43 -15.88 38.31
N LEU A 18 9.77 -15.77 38.42
CA LEU A 18 10.59 -15.04 37.45
C LEU A 18 10.54 -15.69 36.07
N VAL A 19 10.63 -17.02 36.00
CA VAL A 19 10.52 -17.76 34.74
C VAL A 19 9.12 -17.60 34.13
N LEU A 20 8.05 -17.73 34.92
CA LEU A 20 6.68 -17.53 34.44
C LEU A 20 6.43 -16.09 33.98
N GLY A 21 6.94 -15.10 34.72
CA GLY A 21 6.88 -13.69 34.32
C GLY A 21 7.61 -13.44 33.01
N PHE A 22 8.80 -14.03 32.84
CA PHE A 22 9.57 -13.96 31.60
C PHE A 22 8.85 -14.65 30.44
N VAL A 23 8.30 -15.84 30.65
CA VAL A 23 7.52 -16.57 29.64
C VAL A 23 6.29 -15.77 29.23
N PHE A 24 5.53 -15.22 30.17
CA PHE A 24 4.35 -14.40 29.87
C PHE A 24 4.70 -13.12 29.11
N TRP A 25 5.86 -12.53 29.42
CA TRP A 25 6.36 -11.32 28.77
C TRP A 25 6.96 -11.58 27.38
N ALA A 26 7.66 -12.70 27.19
CA ALA A 26 8.35 -13.07 25.95
C ALA A 26 7.45 -13.81 24.96
N PHE A 27 6.46 -14.58 25.44
CA PHE A 27 5.55 -15.34 24.59
C PHE A 27 4.86 -14.47 23.53
N PRO A 28 4.37 -13.24 23.83
CA PRO A 28 3.79 -12.37 22.83
C PRO A 28 4.73 -11.99 21.67
N LEU A 29 5.99 -11.75 21.99
CA LEU A 29 7.04 -11.43 21.01
C LEU A 29 7.39 -12.65 20.16
N LEU A 30 7.63 -13.78 20.81
CA LEU A 30 7.99 -15.03 20.13
C LEU A 30 6.87 -15.51 19.21
N HIS A 31 5.62 -15.42 19.64
CA HIS A 31 4.48 -15.83 18.82
C HIS A 31 4.23 -14.84 17.67
N ALA A 32 4.42 -13.52 17.85
CA ALA A 32 4.35 -12.57 16.74
C ALA A 32 5.46 -12.81 15.69
N ALA A 33 6.71 -13.04 16.15
CA ALA A 33 7.81 -13.39 15.27
C ALA A 33 7.57 -14.74 14.56
N PHE A 34 6.96 -15.71 15.25
CA PHE A 34 6.60 -17.00 14.66
C PHE A 34 5.53 -16.86 13.57
N LEU A 35 4.48 -16.07 13.79
CA LEU A 35 3.43 -15.82 12.79
C LEU A 35 4.00 -15.17 11.53
N LEU A 36 4.83 -14.14 11.68
CA LEU A 36 5.50 -13.48 10.55
C LEU A 36 6.51 -14.39 9.83
N HIS A 37 7.23 -15.23 10.59
CA HIS A 37 8.14 -16.19 9.99
C HIS A 37 7.40 -17.32 9.24
N GLY A 38 6.31 -17.84 9.81
CA GLY A 38 5.48 -18.89 9.22
C GLY A 38 4.66 -18.42 8.02
N ALA A 39 4.23 -17.15 8.03
CA ALA A 39 3.60 -16.46 6.91
C ALA A 39 4.40 -16.57 5.60
N ARG A 40 5.72 -16.76 5.67
CA ARG A 40 6.57 -17.03 4.50
C ARG A 40 6.14 -18.24 3.68
N SER A 41 5.61 -19.28 4.32
CA SER A 41 5.23 -20.53 3.67
C SER A 41 3.84 -20.50 3.02
N SER A 42 3.12 -19.37 3.08
CA SER A 42 1.74 -19.25 2.59
C SER A 42 1.59 -19.33 1.06
N GLY A 43 2.69 -19.28 0.30
CA GLY A 43 2.66 -19.27 -1.17
C GLY A 43 2.21 -17.93 -1.79
N GLY A 44 1.97 -16.90 -0.98
CA GLY A 44 1.54 -15.57 -1.43
C GLY A 44 0.90 -14.74 -0.33
N PHE A 45 0.45 -13.54 -0.67
CA PHE A 45 -0.31 -12.69 0.22
C PHE A 45 -1.29 -11.79 -0.53
N ARG A 46 -2.40 -11.44 0.12
CA ARG A 46 -3.27 -10.33 -0.31
C ARG A 46 -2.90 -9.10 0.49
N TYR A 47 -2.99 -7.94 -0.13
CA TYR A 47 -2.70 -6.67 0.51
C TYR A 47 -3.79 -5.65 0.21
N ARG A 48 -3.99 -4.74 1.15
CA ARG A 48 -4.76 -3.52 1.00
C ARG A 48 -4.03 -2.40 1.71
N PHE A 49 -3.69 -1.35 0.99
CA PHE A 49 -3.01 -0.17 1.50
C PHE A 49 -3.84 1.05 1.19
N SER A 50 -4.03 1.94 2.14
CA SER A 50 -4.62 3.25 1.92
C SER A 50 -3.66 4.35 2.35
N VAL A 51 -3.73 5.48 1.66
CA VAL A 51 -3.02 6.70 1.99
C VAL A 51 -4.02 7.83 2.09
N GLU A 52 -3.89 8.63 3.15
CA GLU A 52 -4.66 9.83 3.41
C GLU A 52 -3.73 11.03 3.38
N LEU A 53 -4.07 12.02 2.55
CA LEU A 53 -3.32 13.25 2.37
C LEU A 53 -3.89 14.35 3.27
N GLU A 54 -3.00 15.08 3.96
CA GLU A 54 -3.39 16.25 4.76
C GLU A 54 -3.54 17.47 3.83
N GLU A 55 -4.77 17.85 3.52
CA GLU A 55 -5.07 18.97 2.64
C GLU A 55 -4.31 20.22 3.07
N LYS A 56 -4.25 20.54 4.38
CA LYS A 56 -3.60 21.78 4.86
C LYS A 56 -2.13 21.87 4.48
N ASN A 57 -1.46 20.74 4.30
CA ASN A 57 -0.03 20.65 3.99
C ASN A 57 0.25 20.53 2.49
N LEU A 58 -0.78 20.39 1.66
CA LEU A 58 -0.64 20.40 0.21
C LEU A 58 -0.46 21.84 -0.31
N SER A 59 0.42 22.00 -1.29
CA SER A 59 0.51 23.24 -2.07
C SER A 59 -0.80 23.50 -2.83
N GLY A 60 -1.04 24.75 -3.26
CA GLY A 60 -2.24 25.07 -4.05
C GLY A 60 -2.37 24.20 -5.31
N GLN A 61 -1.25 23.92 -5.98
CA GLN A 61 -1.22 23.05 -7.17
C GLN A 61 -1.56 21.58 -6.82
N GLN A 62 -1.06 21.07 -5.69
CA GLN A 62 -1.35 19.70 -5.24
C GLN A 62 -2.83 19.53 -4.85
N LYS A 63 -3.41 20.53 -4.17
CA LYS A 63 -4.85 20.55 -3.86
C LYS A 63 -5.68 20.53 -5.12
N GLN A 64 -5.34 21.37 -6.10
CA GLN A 64 -6.02 21.42 -7.37
C GLN A 64 -5.92 20.07 -8.10
N ALA A 65 -4.72 19.47 -8.14
CA ALA A 65 -4.52 18.15 -8.74
C ALA A 65 -5.37 17.07 -8.06
N ALA A 66 -5.39 17.00 -6.73
CA ALA A 66 -6.20 16.04 -5.98
C ALA A 66 -7.70 16.21 -6.28
N ARG A 67 -8.20 17.45 -6.28
CA ARG A 67 -9.61 17.75 -6.62
C ARG A 67 -9.93 17.42 -8.07
N SER A 68 -9.03 17.71 -9.01
CA SER A 68 -9.20 17.35 -10.41
C SER A 68 -9.26 15.84 -10.60
N LEU A 69 -8.37 15.08 -9.94
CA LEU A 69 -8.38 13.60 -9.99
C LEU A 69 -9.66 13.03 -9.39
N ALA A 70 -10.08 13.52 -8.22
CA ALA A 70 -11.36 13.16 -7.60
C ALA A 70 -12.52 13.32 -8.57
N TRP A 71 -12.63 14.51 -9.16
CA TRP A 71 -13.69 14.85 -10.09
C TRP A 71 -13.65 13.99 -11.35
N LEU A 72 -12.46 13.81 -11.94
CA LEU A 72 -12.25 13.02 -13.16
C LEU A 72 -12.67 11.56 -13.00
N PHE A 73 -12.47 10.97 -11.83
CA PHE A 73 -12.83 9.57 -11.54
C PHE A 73 -14.19 9.42 -10.85
N GLY A 74 -15.05 10.45 -10.91
CA GLY A 74 -16.43 10.40 -10.43
C GLY A 74 -16.57 10.37 -8.90
N GLY A 75 -15.51 10.75 -8.16
CA GLY A 75 -15.55 10.99 -6.73
C GLY A 75 -16.11 12.37 -6.39
N SER A 76 -16.69 12.52 -5.20
CA SER A 76 -17.05 13.81 -4.61
C SER A 76 -15.95 14.30 -3.66
N ASP A 77 -15.61 15.59 -3.65
CA ASP A 77 -14.67 16.20 -2.70
C ASP A 77 -15.03 15.77 -1.25
N PRO A 78 -14.10 15.24 -0.42
CA PRO A 78 -12.63 15.18 -0.55
C PRO A 78 -12.02 13.85 -1.03
N SER A 79 -12.75 13.07 -1.83
CA SER A 79 -12.29 11.75 -2.33
C SER A 79 -10.85 11.68 -2.86
N GLY A 80 -10.33 12.73 -3.50
CA GLY A 80 -8.97 12.75 -4.08
C GLY A 80 -7.84 12.87 -3.06
N LEU A 81 -8.16 13.06 -1.78
CA LEU A 81 -7.18 13.04 -0.69
C LEU A 81 -6.97 11.63 -0.13
N GLU A 82 -7.75 10.64 -0.55
CA GLU A 82 -7.62 9.28 -0.05
C GLU A 82 -7.62 8.27 -1.18
N TRP A 83 -6.58 7.46 -1.20
CA TRP A 83 -6.34 6.47 -2.24
C TRP A 83 -6.11 5.11 -1.60
N GLU A 84 -6.65 4.06 -2.21
CA GLU A 84 -6.44 2.68 -1.79
C GLU A 84 -5.82 1.88 -2.92
N ILE A 85 -4.88 1.00 -2.60
CA ILE A 85 -4.38 -0.05 -3.47
C ILE A 85 -4.72 -1.39 -2.84
N ALA A 86 -5.51 -2.21 -3.54
CA ALA A 86 -5.83 -3.56 -3.10
C ALA A 86 -5.35 -4.56 -4.15
N GLY A 87 -4.73 -5.64 -3.69
CA GLY A 87 -4.02 -6.54 -4.58
C GLY A 87 -3.55 -7.83 -3.95
N ARG A 88 -2.65 -8.50 -4.66
CA ARG A 88 -2.02 -9.75 -4.26
C ARG A 88 -0.61 -9.86 -4.81
N ALA A 89 0.20 -10.65 -4.14
CA ALA A 89 1.52 -11.02 -4.62
C ALA A 89 1.79 -12.50 -4.38
N SER A 90 2.44 -13.15 -5.34
CA SER A 90 2.83 -14.56 -5.29
C SER A 90 3.91 -14.81 -6.34
N GLU A 91 4.82 -15.76 -6.06
CA GLU A 91 5.85 -16.23 -6.99
C GLU A 91 6.67 -15.13 -7.70
N GLY A 92 7.05 -14.06 -6.99
CA GLY A 92 7.85 -12.99 -7.60
C GLY A 92 7.04 -11.99 -8.43
N ARG A 93 5.71 -12.10 -8.42
CA ARG A 93 4.76 -11.25 -9.15
C ARG A 93 3.82 -10.55 -8.18
N ALA A 94 3.39 -9.36 -8.55
CA ALA A 94 2.38 -8.59 -7.83
C ALA A 94 1.33 -8.05 -8.80
N TYR A 95 0.11 -7.95 -8.32
CA TYR A 95 -1.03 -7.36 -9.01
C TYR A 95 -1.79 -6.46 -8.04
N GLY A 96 -2.11 -5.24 -8.46
CA GLY A 96 -2.85 -4.28 -7.65
C GLY A 96 -3.87 -3.50 -8.47
N LYS A 97 -4.97 -3.13 -7.82
CA LYS A 97 -5.95 -2.18 -8.30
C LYS A 97 -5.89 -0.93 -7.45
N VAL A 98 -5.85 0.23 -8.10
CA VAL A 98 -5.83 1.53 -7.45
C VAL A 98 -7.24 2.10 -7.44
N TYR A 99 -7.68 2.59 -6.30
CA TYR A 99 -8.99 3.16 -6.06
C TYR A 99 -8.84 4.58 -5.51
N CYS A 100 -9.66 5.49 -6.01
CA CYS A 100 -9.91 6.76 -5.36
C CYS A 100 -11.09 6.56 -4.38
N LYS A 101 -11.01 7.08 -3.16
CA LYS A 101 -12.09 6.93 -2.18
C LYS A 101 -13.41 7.43 -2.76
N GLY A 102 -14.51 6.70 -2.56
CA GLY A 102 -15.82 7.07 -3.10
C GLY A 102 -16.02 6.76 -4.60
N GLY A 103 -14.97 6.32 -5.31
CA GLY A 103 -15.09 5.73 -6.63
C GLY A 103 -15.75 4.34 -6.56
N LYS A 104 -16.60 4.02 -7.55
CA LYS A 104 -17.27 2.71 -7.63
C LYS A 104 -16.41 1.63 -8.30
N ALA A 105 -15.38 2.04 -9.03
CA ALA A 105 -14.50 1.19 -9.81
C ALA A 105 -13.03 1.58 -9.57
N PRO A 106 -12.08 0.66 -9.77
CA PRO A 106 -10.66 0.99 -9.75
C PRO A 106 -10.33 1.99 -10.87
N VAL A 107 -9.48 2.96 -10.54
CA VAL A 107 -8.95 3.98 -11.46
C VAL A 107 -7.99 3.36 -12.46
N THR A 108 -7.18 2.42 -12.01
CA THR A 108 -6.21 1.69 -12.82
C THR A 108 -5.85 0.38 -12.16
N GLU A 109 -5.18 -0.50 -12.90
CA GLU A 109 -4.54 -1.68 -12.37
C GLU A 109 -3.09 -1.76 -12.80
N LEU A 110 -2.29 -2.44 -11.98
CA LEU A 110 -0.87 -2.58 -12.15
C LEU A 110 -0.44 -4.03 -11.96
N TYR A 111 0.55 -4.44 -12.74
CA TYR A 111 1.25 -5.71 -12.60
C TYR A 111 2.72 -5.42 -12.39
N ALA A 112 3.40 -6.16 -11.52
CA ALA A 112 4.83 -6.03 -11.33
C ALA A 112 5.47 -7.41 -11.25
N TRP A 113 6.64 -7.57 -11.87
CA TRP A 113 7.46 -8.79 -11.77
C TRP A 113 8.91 -8.44 -12.06
N LYS A 114 9.85 -9.06 -11.32
CA LYS A 114 11.28 -8.76 -11.43
C LYS A 114 11.53 -7.23 -11.30
N GLU A 115 12.06 -6.61 -12.35
CA GLU A 115 12.38 -5.17 -12.43
C GLU A 115 11.42 -4.43 -13.39
N MET A 116 10.29 -5.03 -13.72
CA MET A 116 9.30 -4.48 -14.65
C MET A 116 7.95 -4.30 -13.97
N ALA A 117 7.24 -3.25 -14.38
CA ALA A 117 5.84 -3.05 -14.06
C ALA A 117 5.05 -2.71 -15.33
N LEU A 118 3.77 -3.05 -15.32
CA LEU A 118 2.78 -2.64 -16.31
C LEU A 118 1.70 -1.81 -15.63
N LEU A 119 1.35 -0.68 -16.23
CA LEU A 119 0.31 0.22 -15.77
C LEU A 119 -0.81 0.28 -16.82
N ASN A 120 -2.05 -0.05 -16.41
CA ASN A 120 -3.20 0.08 -17.29
C ASN A 120 -3.57 1.57 -17.47
N VAL A 121 -3.33 2.10 -18.66
CA VAL A 121 -3.65 3.50 -19.00
C VAL A 121 -4.96 3.66 -19.74
N GLU A 122 -5.52 2.57 -20.26
CA GLU A 122 -6.85 2.54 -20.86
C GLU A 122 -7.94 2.77 -19.81
N MET A 123 -7.87 2.09 -18.67
CA MET A 123 -8.83 2.22 -17.57
C MET A 123 -9.03 3.68 -17.09
N PRO A 124 -7.96 4.44 -16.76
CA PRO A 124 -8.14 5.82 -16.35
C PRO A 124 -8.67 6.69 -17.50
N TYR A 125 -8.26 6.44 -18.75
CA TYR A 125 -8.80 7.16 -19.91
C TYR A 125 -10.31 6.94 -20.09
N GLN A 126 -10.75 5.68 -20.07
CA GLN A 126 -12.17 5.34 -20.22
C GLN A 126 -12.99 5.90 -19.07
N SER A 127 -12.50 5.82 -17.84
CA SER A 127 -13.16 6.41 -16.67
C SER A 127 -13.35 7.92 -16.82
N ILE A 128 -12.30 8.61 -17.26
CA ILE A 128 -12.35 10.06 -17.55
C ILE A 128 -13.36 10.35 -18.66
N ARG A 129 -13.31 9.59 -19.76
CA ARG A 129 -14.18 9.78 -20.93
C ARG A 129 -15.65 9.55 -20.59
N GLU A 130 -15.98 8.47 -19.88
CA GLU A 130 -17.34 8.16 -19.43
C GLU A 130 -17.88 9.25 -18.50
N ASN A 131 -17.08 9.65 -17.51
CA ASN A 131 -17.48 10.65 -16.53
C ASN A 131 -17.65 12.04 -17.18
N LEU A 132 -16.72 12.45 -18.06
CA LEU A 132 -16.85 13.69 -18.84
C LEU A 132 -18.05 13.64 -19.79
N SER A 133 -18.29 12.53 -20.47
CA SER A 133 -19.44 12.38 -21.36
C SER A 133 -20.77 12.44 -20.61
N SER A 134 -20.79 11.94 -19.37
CA SER A 134 -21.98 11.98 -18.52
C SER A 134 -22.25 13.39 -17.96
N GLN A 135 -21.23 14.09 -17.46
CA GLN A 135 -21.38 15.41 -16.83
C GLN A 135 -21.41 16.56 -17.86
N HIS A 136 -20.64 16.42 -18.94
CA HIS A 136 -20.46 17.43 -19.97
C HIS A 136 -20.44 16.78 -21.37
N PRO A 137 -21.60 16.41 -21.95
CA PRO A 137 -21.70 15.67 -23.21
C PRO A 137 -20.92 16.31 -24.37
N MET A 138 -20.87 17.65 -24.42
CA MET A 138 -20.09 18.36 -25.44
C MET A 138 -18.58 18.12 -25.30
N LEU A 139 -18.03 18.09 -24.08
CA LEU A 139 -16.62 17.80 -23.84
C LEU A 139 -16.30 16.32 -24.09
N GLY A 140 -17.21 15.42 -23.72
CA GLY A 140 -17.09 13.99 -23.98
C GLY A 140 -16.97 13.66 -25.47
N ALA A 141 -17.68 14.40 -26.33
CA ALA A 141 -17.63 14.22 -27.79
C ALA A 141 -16.27 14.56 -28.44
N PHE A 142 -15.42 15.33 -27.76
CA PHE A 142 -14.07 15.66 -28.24
C PHE A 142 -13.02 14.62 -27.86
N LEU A 143 -13.35 13.68 -26.97
CA LEU A 143 -12.42 12.63 -26.55
C LEU A 143 -12.43 11.48 -27.57
N PRO A 144 -11.28 11.17 -28.19
CA PRO A 144 -11.21 10.09 -29.18
C PRO A 144 -11.55 8.72 -28.56
N GLU A 145 -11.84 7.76 -29.41
CA GLU A 145 -11.86 6.37 -28.96
C GLU A 145 -10.44 5.91 -28.61
N TRP A 146 -10.34 4.99 -27.65
CA TRP A 146 -9.06 4.47 -27.22
C TRP A 146 -8.58 3.40 -28.18
N GLU A 147 -7.42 3.63 -28.81
CA GLU A 147 -6.85 2.71 -29.82
C GLU A 147 -5.35 2.43 -29.58
N TYR A 148 -4.80 2.88 -28.45
CA TYR A 148 -3.36 2.90 -28.23
C TYR A 148 -2.79 1.59 -27.67
N GLY A 149 -3.65 0.70 -27.14
CA GLY A 149 -3.29 -0.49 -26.38
C GLY A 149 -3.50 -0.29 -24.87
N THR A 150 -3.39 -1.34 -24.05
CA THR A 150 -3.91 -1.28 -22.67
C THR A 150 -2.85 -0.87 -21.64
N PHE A 151 -1.64 -1.43 -21.73
CA PHE A 151 -0.62 -1.29 -20.69
C PHE A 151 0.62 -0.51 -21.17
N LEU A 152 1.05 0.46 -20.38
CA LEU A 152 2.42 0.99 -20.47
C LEU A 152 3.35 0.17 -19.60
N SER A 153 4.56 -0.09 -20.08
CA SER A 153 5.65 -0.54 -19.22
C SER A 153 6.14 0.57 -18.29
N SER A 154 6.80 0.20 -17.18
CA SER A 154 7.45 1.15 -16.27
C SER A 154 8.36 2.11 -17.03
N ALA A 155 9.23 1.60 -17.92
CA ALA A 155 10.11 2.43 -18.74
C ALA A 155 9.34 3.46 -19.60
N GLN A 156 8.28 3.04 -20.28
CA GLN A 156 7.45 3.94 -21.11
C GLN A 156 6.70 4.97 -20.26
N ALA A 157 6.19 4.57 -19.08
CA ALA A 157 5.49 5.47 -18.18
C ALA A 157 6.44 6.48 -17.53
N GLU A 158 7.67 6.07 -17.18
CA GLU A 158 8.72 6.98 -16.70
C GLU A 158 9.08 8.02 -17.76
N GLU A 159 9.26 7.58 -19.01
CA GLU A 159 9.52 8.48 -20.14
C GLU A 159 8.37 9.48 -20.36
N LEU A 160 7.12 8.99 -20.39
CA LEU A 160 5.95 9.82 -20.67
C LEU A 160 5.61 10.80 -19.54
N PHE A 161 5.64 10.33 -18.29
CA PHE A 161 5.17 11.11 -17.15
C PHE A 161 6.30 11.79 -16.38
N GLN A 162 7.56 11.51 -16.72
CA GLN A 162 8.75 12.05 -16.05
C GLN A 162 8.72 11.75 -14.54
N ILE A 163 8.32 10.52 -14.21
CA ILE A 163 8.23 9.97 -12.85
C ILE A 163 9.24 8.83 -12.70
N ASP A 164 9.59 8.48 -11.47
CA ASP A 164 10.42 7.32 -11.16
C ASP A 164 9.52 6.20 -10.61
N LEU A 165 9.06 5.31 -11.50
CA LEU A 165 8.21 4.19 -11.13
C LEU A 165 9.03 3.00 -10.65
N GLN A 166 10.23 2.79 -11.18
CA GLN A 166 11.14 1.73 -10.75
C GLN A 166 11.57 1.95 -9.30
N GLY A 167 11.82 3.19 -8.88
CA GLY A 167 12.09 3.53 -7.49
C GLY A 167 10.89 3.28 -6.56
N LEU A 168 9.66 3.42 -7.05
CA LEU A 168 8.42 3.16 -6.29
C LEU A 168 8.01 1.68 -6.28
N PHE A 169 8.32 0.97 -7.37
CA PHE A 169 8.02 -0.43 -7.60
C PHE A 169 9.32 -1.21 -7.72
N GLN A 170 10.15 -1.15 -6.68
CA GLN A 170 11.16 -2.18 -6.47
C GLN A 170 10.43 -3.48 -6.08
N ALA A 171 9.79 -4.11 -7.06
CA ALA A 171 9.21 -5.44 -6.90
C ALA A 171 10.31 -6.45 -6.53
N GLY A 172 11.56 -6.16 -6.87
CA GLY A 172 12.74 -6.85 -6.34
C GLY A 172 12.96 -6.69 -4.83
N GLU A 173 12.43 -5.68 -4.15
CA GLU A 173 12.42 -5.57 -2.68
C GLU A 173 11.13 -6.14 -2.06
N LEU A 174 10.00 -6.06 -2.79
CA LEU A 174 8.73 -6.69 -2.39
C LEU A 174 8.72 -8.21 -2.61
N ALA A 175 9.57 -8.71 -3.52
CA ALA A 175 9.61 -10.11 -3.95
C ALA A 175 11.03 -10.71 -3.96
N GLY A 176 12.07 -9.89 -3.81
CA GLY A 176 13.41 -10.37 -3.51
C GLY A 176 13.54 -10.66 -2.03
N ARG A 177 14.20 -11.78 -1.76
CA ARG A 177 14.47 -12.33 -0.43
C ARG A 177 15.29 -11.38 0.44
N HIS A 178 14.69 -10.33 0.99
CA HIS A 178 15.04 -9.93 2.34
C HIS A 178 14.33 -10.89 3.28
N ASP A 179 14.85 -12.13 3.31
CA ASP A 179 14.40 -13.20 4.19
C ASP A 179 14.78 -12.81 5.62
N LEU A 180 13.98 -11.93 6.25
CA LEU A 180 14.14 -11.62 7.66
C LEU A 180 14.01 -12.93 8.43
N THR A 181 15.12 -13.35 9.02
CA THR A 181 15.18 -14.52 9.87
C THR A 181 14.27 -14.29 11.08
N PHE A 182 13.82 -15.39 11.71
CA PHE A 182 13.07 -15.31 12.97
C PHE A 182 13.75 -14.38 13.99
N TRP A 183 15.08 -14.42 14.08
CA TRP A 183 15.86 -13.58 15.00
C TRP A 183 15.91 -12.11 14.60
N GLU A 184 15.94 -11.79 13.31
CA GLU A 184 15.86 -10.41 12.83
C GLU A 184 14.47 -9.82 13.08
N ILE A 185 13.41 -10.59 12.80
CA ILE A 185 12.03 -10.20 13.13
C ILE A 185 11.91 -9.96 14.63
N LEU A 186 12.38 -10.90 15.45
CA LEU A 186 12.34 -10.77 16.91
C LEU A 186 13.11 -9.54 17.39
N ARG A 187 14.28 -9.25 16.82
CA ARG A 187 15.10 -8.08 17.17
C ARG A 187 14.39 -6.77 16.82
N ILE A 188 13.71 -6.70 15.67
CA ILE A 188 12.90 -5.53 15.29
C ILE A 188 11.77 -5.33 16.30
N LEU A 189 10.99 -6.39 16.59
CA LEU A 189 9.87 -6.31 17.53
C LEU A 189 10.29 -5.98 18.96
N LEU A 190 11.48 -6.44 19.39
CA LEU A 190 12.05 -6.10 20.70
C LEU A 190 12.40 -4.62 20.83
N GLY A 191 12.70 -3.94 19.72
CA GLY A 191 13.00 -2.50 19.69
C GLY A 191 11.76 -1.60 19.72
N MET A 192 10.56 -2.18 19.67
CA MET A 192 9.29 -1.45 19.61
C MET A 192 8.60 -1.43 20.98
N GLU A 193 7.89 -0.35 21.27
CA GLU A 193 6.99 -0.28 22.42
C GLU A 193 5.81 -1.23 22.19
N ARG A 194 5.41 -1.98 23.22
CA ARG A 194 4.33 -2.95 23.11
C ARG A 194 3.06 -2.40 23.72
N LYS A 195 1.99 -2.39 22.93
CA LYS A 195 0.64 -2.04 23.37
C LYS A 195 -0.31 -3.22 23.16
N LYS A 196 -1.34 -3.27 24.00
CA LYS A 196 -2.42 -4.24 23.83
C LYS A 196 -3.40 -3.62 22.84
N GLY A 197 -3.53 -4.22 21.65
CA GLY A 197 -4.49 -3.78 20.64
C GLY A 197 -5.92 -4.16 21.00
N GLU A 198 -6.86 -3.63 20.23
CA GLU A 198 -8.27 -4.05 20.30
C GLU A 198 -8.39 -5.55 20.00
N HIS A 199 -9.40 -6.21 20.58
CA HIS A 199 -9.66 -7.65 20.41
C HIS A 199 -8.52 -8.62 20.78
N GLY A 200 -7.49 -8.16 21.50
CA GLY A 200 -6.36 -9.01 21.94
C GLY A 200 -5.24 -9.14 20.91
N ALA A 201 -5.32 -8.38 19.81
CA ALA A 201 -4.23 -8.24 18.86
C ALA A 201 -3.01 -7.56 19.50
N ARG A 202 -1.82 -7.86 19.00
CA ARG A 202 -0.57 -7.35 19.56
C ARG A 202 -0.09 -6.18 18.73
N GLN A 203 0.02 -5.02 19.38
CA GLN A 203 0.45 -3.80 18.75
C GLN A 203 1.89 -3.49 19.14
N PHE A 204 2.70 -3.19 18.14
CA PHE A 204 4.09 -2.77 18.27
C PHE A 204 4.20 -1.36 17.71
N GLU A 205 4.67 -0.43 18.53
CA GLU A 205 4.72 0.99 18.22
C GLU A 205 6.17 1.47 18.19
N MET A 206 6.50 2.33 17.21
CA MET A 206 7.77 3.05 17.18
C MET A 206 7.62 4.40 16.50
N GLU A 207 8.48 5.35 16.88
CA GLU A 207 8.62 6.60 16.15
C GLU A 207 9.78 6.51 15.17
N LEU A 208 9.53 6.90 13.91
CA LEU A 208 10.53 6.92 12.84
C LEU A 208 10.40 8.18 12.01
N GLY A 209 11.41 9.05 12.04
CA GLY A 209 11.48 10.22 11.15
C GLY A 209 10.32 11.22 11.28
N GLY A 210 9.68 11.29 12.46
CA GLY A 210 8.49 12.12 12.71
C GLY A 210 7.15 11.42 12.43
N TYR A 211 7.17 10.15 12.05
CA TYR A 211 5.99 9.30 11.96
C TYR A 211 5.87 8.37 13.16
N LEU A 212 4.65 8.13 13.60
CA LEU A 212 4.31 7.02 14.49
C LEU A 212 3.95 5.81 13.63
N VAL A 213 4.70 4.73 13.79
CA VAL A 213 4.45 3.45 13.14
C VAL A 213 3.83 2.51 14.17
N LEU A 214 2.66 1.99 13.87
CA LEU A 214 1.95 0.99 14.65
C LEU A 214 1.80 -0.25 13.79
N LEU A 215 2.38 -1.37 14.21
CA LEU A 215 2.24 -2.68 13.60
C LEU A 215 1.30 -3.53 14.44
N GLU A 216 0.33 -4.15 13.80
CA GLU A 216 -0.59 -5.07 14.44
C GLU A 216 -0.40 -6.46 13.85
N ILE A 217 -0.06 -7.43 14.70
CA ILE A 217 0.16 -8.82 14.27
C ILE A 217 -0.93 -9.68 14.91
N ALA A 218 -1.75 -10.27 14.05
CA ALA A 218 -2.89 -11.08 14.42
C ALA A 218 -2.94 -12.39 13.61
N GLU A 219 -3.85 -13.26 14.01
CA GLU A 219 -4.19 -14.49 13.31
C GLU A 219 -5.71 -14.53 13.16
N GLU A 220 -6.20 -14.55 11.92
CA GLU A 220 -7.62 -14.59 11.59
C GLU A 220 -7.94 -15.91 10.89
N GLY A 221 -8.76 -16.76 11.52
CA GLY A 221 -9.17 -18.04 10.93
C GLY A 221 -8.00 -18.99 10.59
N GLY A 222 -6.89 -18.94 11.35
CA GLY A 222 -5.68 -19.72 11.08
C GLY A 222 -4.70 -19.06 10.12
N THR A 223 -4.99 -17.84 9.66
CA THR A 223 -4.20 -17.12 8.66
C THR A 223 -3.49 -15.93 9.33
N PRO A 224 -2.16 -15.81 9.22
CA PRO A 224 -1.45 -14.64 9.74
C PRO A 224 -1.89 -13.36 9.02
N VAL A 225 -2.13 -12.31 9.80
CA VAL A 225 -2.49 -10.97 9.32
C VAL A 225 -1.54 -9.95 9.93
N LEU A 226 -0.96 -9.12 9.08
CA LEU A 226 -0.14 -7.97 9.47
C LEU A 226 -0.87 -6.68 9.09
N GLY A 227 -1.35 -5.96 10.09
CA GLY A 227 -1.81 -4.58 9.96
C GLY A 227 -0.66 -3.60 10.20
N PHE A 228 -0.69 -2.46 9.54
CA PHE A 228 0.14 -1.32 9.91
C PHE A 228 -0.61 -0.01 9.79
N THR A 229 -0.23 0.95 10.62
CA THR A 229 -0.64 2.35 10.52
C THR A 229 0.60 3.20 10.70
N VAL A 230 0.84 4.11 9.76
CA VAL A 230 1.92 5.10 9.82
C VAL A 230 1.26 6.47 9.82
N SER A 231 1.41 7.24 10.90
CA SER A 231 0.74 8.54 11.08
C SER A 231 1.76 9.64 11.32
N ASP A 232 1.66 10.74 10.58
CA ASP A 232 2.50 11.92 10.79
C ASP A 232 2.21 12.54 12.16
N GLN A 233 3.23 12.62 13.01
CA GLN A 233 3.12 13.28 14.33
C GLN A 233 3.45 14.77 14.24
N THR A 234 4.09 15.21 13.15
CA THR A 234 4.52 16.60 12.99
C THR A 234 3.40 17.51 12.52
N GLY A 235 2.38 16.93 11.88
CA GLY A 235 1.28 17.66 11.23
C GLY A 235 1.75 18.54 10.07
N ARG A 236 2.93 18.27 9.51
CA ARG A 236 3.57 19.08 8.45
C ARG A 236 3.76 18.30 7.14
N ARG A 237 3.47 17.00 7.13
CA ARG A 237 3.66 16.15 5.95
C ARG A 237 2.43 16.16 5.06
N ALA A 238 2.66 15.98 3.76
CA ALA A 238 1.59 15.88 2.76
C ALA A 238 0.77 14.59 2.92
N ALA A 239 1.40 13.47 3.25
CA ALA A 239 0.72 12.26 3.65
C ALA A 239 0.55 12.25 5.18
N ALA A 240 -0.70 12.32 5.61
CA ALA A 240 -1.07 12.34 7.03
C ALA A 240 -0.98 10.93 7.61
N ARG A 241 -1.47 9.95 6.83
CA ARG A 241 -1.66 8.60 7.31
C ARG A 241 -1.51 7.58 6.19
N TYR A 242 -0.83 6.49 6.48
CA TYR A 242 -0.84 5.27 5.70
C TYR A 242 -1.45 4.17 6.56
N VAL A 243 -2.38 3.41 6.00
CA VAL A 243 -2.95 2.24 6.67
C VAL A 243 -2.78 1.05 5.74
N GLY A 244 -2.40 -0.09 6.29
CA GLY A 244 -2.20 -1.27 5.51
C GLY A 244 -2.62 -2.54 6.22
N GLN A 245 -3.01 -3.52 5.44
CA GLN A 245 -3.26 -4.88 5.90
C GLN A 245 -2.71 -5.85 4.86
N VAL A 246 -1.98 -6.85 5.36
CA VAL A 246 -1.44 -7.96 4.58
C VAL A 246 -1.94 -9.26 5.19
N THR A 247 -2.59 -10.08 4.38
CA THR A 247 -3.11 -11.39 4.77
C THR A 247 -2.30 -12.47 4.05
N PHE A 248 -1.59 -13.29 4.80
CA PHE A 248 -0.65 -14.28 4.26
C PHE A 248 -1.35 -15.61 3.97
N GLN A 249 -1.75 -15.79 2.71
CA GLN A 249 -2.49 -16.96 2.25
C GLN A 249 -2.16 -17.26 0.79
N GLY A 250 -2.42 -18.50 0.36
CA GLY A 250 -2.33 -18.86 -1.05
C GLY A 250 -3.23 -17.95 -1.89
N THR A 251 -2.68 -17.41 -2.97
CA THR A 251 -3.42 -16.56 -3.90
C THR A 251 -3.49 -17.23 -5.27
N GLU A 252 -4.53 -16.94 -6.04
CA GLU A 252 -4.58 -17.44 -7.43
C GLU A 252 -3.41 -16.85 -8.23
N GLU A 253 -3.03 -17.56 -9.30
CA GLU A 253 -1.92 -17.20 -10.16
C GLU A 253 -2.09 -15.79 -10.75
N ILE A 254 -0.98 -15.04 -10.78
CA ILE A 254 -0.91 -13.74 -11.43
C ILE A 254 -0.41 -13.94 -12.85
N VAL A 255 -1.31 -13.82 -13.81
CA VAL A 255 -1.01 -13.87 -15.25
C VAL A 255 -0.66 -12.46 -15.71
N ILE A 256 0.55 -12.28 -16.25
CA ILE A 256 1.00 -11.00 -16.79
C ILE A 256 0.38 -10.80 -18.17
N PRO A 257 -0.24 -9.64 -18.45
CA PRO A 257 -0.83 -9.38 -19.76
C PRO A 257 0.25 -9.12 -20.82
N ASP A 258 0.02 -9.63 -22.03
CA ASP A 258 0.91 -9.43 -23.19
C ASP A 258 0.63 -8.11 -23.95
N SER A 259 -0.45 -7.40 -23.62
CA SER A 259 -0.95 -6.21 -24.34
C SER A 259 -0.22 -4.92 -23.93
N VAL A 260 1.07 -4.85 -24.20
CA VAL A 260 1.90 -3.64 -24.00
C VAL A 260 1.74 -2.71 -25.21
N ILE A 261 1.58 -1.40 -24.95
CA ILE A 261 1.49 -0.36 -25.97
C ILE A 261 2.78 -0.33 -26.79
N GLU A 262 2.65 -0.42 -28.11
CA GLU A 262 3.77 -0.27 -29.04
C GLU A 262 4.35 1.15 -29.02
N ASP A 263 5.65 1.32 -29.21
CA ASP A 263 6.34 2.64 -29.13
C ASP A 263 5.72 3.71 -30.04
N LYS A 264 5.22 3.31 -31.22
CA LYS A 264 4.49 4.22 -32.12
C LYS A 264 3.24 4.80 -31.45
N ASN A 265 2.51 3.97 -30.71
CA ASN A 265 1.29 4.36 -30.01
C ASN A 265 1.62 5.15 -28.73
N VAL A 266 2.76 4.90 -28.09
CA VAL A 266 3.28 5.73 -26.98
C VAL A 266 3.45 7.19 -27.43
N GLN A 267 4.03 7.42 -28.61
CA GLN A 267 4.18 8.78 -29.16
C GLN A 267 2.83 9.45 -29.47
N GLN A 268 1.84 8.69 -29.92
CA GLN A 268 0.50 9.21 -30.17
C GLN A 268 -0.21 9.55 -28.85
N LEU A 269 -0.07 8.70 -27.83
CA LEU A 269 -0.55 8.96 -26.48
C LEU A 269 0.09 10.23 -25.90
N ALA A 270 1.40 10.44 -26.09
CA ALA A 270 2.07 11.66 -25.67
C ALA A 270 1.42 12.92 -26.27
N LYS A 271 1.16 12.91 -27.59
CA LYS A 271 0.49 14.03 -28.28
C LYS A 271 -0.94 14.27 -27.77
N LEU A 272 -1.67 13.20 -27.48
CA LEU A 272 -2.99 13.29 -26.89
C LEU A 272 -2.92 13.96 -25.50
N LEU A 273 -1.98 13.54 -24.64
CA LEU A 273 -1.76 14.14 -23.33
C LEU A 273 -1.35 15.61 -23.41
N GLU A 274 -0.53 15.99 -24.40
CA GLU A 274 -0.19 17.40 -24.66
C GLU A 274 -1.41 18.24 -25.05
N SER A 275 -2.33 17.68 -25.84
CA SER A 275 -3.59 18.36 -26.20
C SER A 275 -4.46 18.64 -24.97
N PHE A 276 -4.45 17.75 -23.96
CA PHE A 276 -5.14 17.97 -22.69
C PHE A 276 -4.49 19.04 -21.82
N LYS A 277 -3.16 19.17 -21.82
CA LYS A 277 -2.48 20.29 -21.15
C LYS A 277 -2.91 21.64 -21.74
N GLY A 278 -3.17 21.69 -23.05
CA GLY A 278 -3.76 22.86 -23.72
C GLY A 278 -5.18 23.17 -23.22
N LEU A 279 -6.00 22.14 -23.00
CA LEU A 279 -7.36 22.26 -22.46
C LEU A 279 -7.40 22.65 -20.97
N GLU A 280 -6.40 22.26 -20.17
CA GLU A 280 -6.28 22.68 -18.76
C GLU A 280 -6.22 24.22 -18.64
N GLY A 281 -5.59 24.90 -19.62
CA GLY A 281 -5.58 26.36 -19.72
C GLY A 281 -6.95 26.97 -20.04
N MET A 282 -7.86 26.23 -20.68
CA MET A 282 -9.25 26.62 -20.91
C MET A 282 -10.13 26.32 -19.68
N LEU A 283 -9.95 25.17 -19.03
CA LEU A 283 -10.71 24.77 -17.84
C LEU A 283 -10.40 25.66 -16.62
N LYS A 284 -9.15 26.13 -16.47
CA LYS A 284 -8.76 27.16 -15.47
C LYS A 284 -9.47 28.52 -15.63
N LYS A 285 -10.17 28.76 -16.74
CA LYS A 285 -10.97 29.98 -16.97
C LYS A 285 -12.46 29.75 -16.73
N VAL A 286 -12.89 28.50 -16.64
CA VAL A 286 -14.29 28.09 -16.48
C VAL A 286 -14.59 27.70 -15.03
N PHE A 287 -13.57 27.27 -14.29
CA PHE A 287 -13.58 27.01 -12.84
C PHE A 287 -12.51 27.86 -12.16
#